data_AF-A0A0K2URT4-F1
#
_entry.id   AF-A0A0K2URT4-F1
#
_cell.length_a   1.000
_cell.length_b   1.000
_cell.length_c   1.000
_cell.angle_alpha   90.00
_cell.angle_beta   90.00
_cell.angle_gamma   90.00
#
_symmetry.space_group_name_H-M   'P 1'
#
loop_
_entity.id
_entity.type
_entity.pdbx_description
1 polymer ?
#
loop_
_entity_poly.entity_id
_entity_poly.type
_entity_poly.pdbx_seq_one_letter_code
_entity_poly.pdbx_strand_id
1 'polypeptide(L)'
;WLTHVKEILNCACLIAQCLEKENASVVVHGSEGMDVTLCVTSLAQIILNPDCRTVRGFEALVVREWIQAGHPIWSRTTKGPFNDSLATKSKNHAPTFTIFLDSVWQIYHQFPCSFEFTEKFLILLADHAYFSNFGTFLADCECERSILDLKNKTVSLWSYVNRPEIIENYLNPLYEPNVEIIWPSVAPVSLLLWQDMYLRWV
;
A
#
# COMPACT_ATOMS: atom_id res chain seq x y z
N TRP A 1 -6.87 -8.45 -13.27
CA TRP A 1 -6.74 -7.65 -12.05
C TRP A 1 -6.93 -8.49 -10.79
N LEU A 2 -8.16 -8.94 -10.48
CA LEU A 2 -8.45 -9.70 -9.25
C LEU A 2 -7.61 -10.97 -9.06
N THR A 3 -7.19 -11.62 -10.15
CA THR A 3 -6.23 -12.73 -10.07
C THR A 3 -4.90 -12.31 -9.42
N HIS A 4 -4.36 -11.14 -9.74
CA HIS A 4 -3.13 -10.64 -9.13
C HIS A 4 -3.31 -10.25 -7.67
N VAL A 5 -4.44 -9.59 -7.33
CA VAL A 5 -4.80 -9.30 -5.93
C VAL A 5 -4.89 -10.60 -5.13
N LYS A 6 -5.56 -11.62 -5.68
CA LYS A 6 -5.65 -12.96 -5.10
C LYS A 6 -4.27 -13.58 -4.88
N GLU A 7 -3.42 -13.58 -5.89
CA GLU A 7 -2.08 -14.20 -5.82
C GLU A 7 -1.20 -13.53 -4.75
N ILE A 8 -1.24 -12.20 -4.68
CA ILE A 8 -0.50 -11.41 -3.69
C ILE A 8 -1.03 -11.65 -2.28
N LEU A 9 -2.34 -11.62 -2.07
CA LEU A 9 -2.94 -11.93 -0.76
C LEU A 9 -2.64 -13.37 -0.34
N ASN A 10 -2.71 -14.33 -1.26
CA ASN A 10 -2.40 -15.73 -0.96
C ASN A 10 -0.93 -15.89 -0.53
N CYS A 11 0.00 -15.21 -1.20
CA CYS A 11 1.41 -15.20 -0.81
C CYS A 11 1.61 -14.56 0.58
N ALA A 12 0.96 -13.43 0.86
CA ALA A 12 1.02 -12.77 2.17
C ALA A 12 0.46 -13.67 3.29
N CYS A 13 -0.67 -14.34 3.06
CA CYS A 13 -1.25 -15.31 4.00
C CYS A 13 -0.30 -16.49 4.26
N LEU A 14 0.38 -17.00 3.23
CA LEU A 14 1.37 -18.06 3.39
C LEU A 14 2.55 -17.60 4.24
N ILE A 15 3.09 -16.39 3.99
CA ILE A 15 4.16 -15.80 4.81
C ILE A 15 3.72 -15.68 6.27
N ALA A 16 2.52 -15.13 6.50
CA ALA A 16 1.96 -15.00 7.84
C ALA A 16 1.77 -16.35 8.53
N GLN A 17 1.33 -17.38 7.80
CA GLN A 17 1.16 -18.74 8.31
C GLN A 17 2.50 -19.36 8.74
N CYS A 18 3.55 -19.24 7.92
CA CYS A 18 4.87 -19.77 8.26
C CYS A 18 5.44 -19.08 9.52
N LEU A 19 5.25 -17.77 9.65
CA LEU A 19 5.71 -17.02 10.82
C LEU A 19 4.94 -17.41 12.09
N GLU A 20 3.61 -17.42 12.04
CA GLU A 20 2.77 -17.58 13.22
C GLU A 20 2.55 -19.05 13.61
N LYS A 21 2.19 -19.91 12.65
CA LYS A 21 1.76 -21.29 12.93
C LYS A 21 2.89 -22.29 12.91
N GLU A 22 3.89 -22.05 12.07
CA GLU A 22 5.04 -22.96 11.90
C GLU A 22 6.26 -22.50 12.69
N ASN A 23 6.22 -21.29 13.27
CA ASN A 23 7.31 -20.66 14.01
C ASN A 23 8.63 -20.66 13.20
N ALA A 24 8.51 -20.39 11.89
CA ALA A 24 9.59 -20.43 10.93
C ALA A 24 9.95 -19.01 10.46
N SER A 25 11.25 -18.76 10.27
CA SER A 25 11.72 -17.52 9.62
C SER A 25 11.54 -17.61 8.11
N VAL A 26 11.00 -16.56 7.49
CA VAL A 26 10.74 -16.50 6.04
C VAL A 26 11.62 -15.45 5.39
N VAL A 27 12.31 -15.83 4.30
CA VAL A 27 13.02 -14.89 3.43
C VAL A 27 12.20 -14.70 2.16
N VAL A 28 11.77 -13.47 1.90
CA VAL A 28 11.01 -13.10 0.70
C VAL A 28 11.94 -12.37 -0.27
N HIS A 29 11.99 -12.81 -1.51
CA HIS A 29 12.74 -12.10 -2.55
C HIS A 29 12.02 -12.16 -3.90
N GLY A 30 12.22 -11.12 -4.70
CA GLY A 30 11.84 -11.05 -6.11
C GLY A 30 13.11 -10.89 -6.96
N SER A 31 12.94 -10.57 -8.25
CA SER A 31 14.09 -10.33 -9.13
C SER A 31 14.94 -9.14 -8.67
N GLU A 32 14.29 -8.03 -8.29
CA GLU A 32 14.95 -6.82 -7.78
C GLU A 32 14.58 -6.54 -6.31
N GLY A 33 13.60 -7.25 -5.74
CA GLY A 33 13.16 -7.03 -4.35
C GLY A 33 12.36 -5.74 -4.12
N MET A 34 12.11 -4.93 -5.16
CA MET A 34 11.51 -3.59 -5.03
C MET A 34 10.03 -3.49 -5.42
N ASP A 35 9.39 -4.59 -5.84
CA ASP A 35 7.99 -4.61 -6.30
C ASP A 35 7.17 -5.61 -5.46
N VAL A 36 6.93 -6.81 -5.99
CA VAL A 36 6.07 -7.83 -5.36
C VAL A 36 6.55 -8.19 -3.95
N THR A 37 7.86 -8.19 -3.73
CA THR A 37 8.48 -8.45 -2.42
C THR A 37 7.95 -7.49 -1.35
N LEU A 38 8.03 -6.18 -1.60
CA LEU A 38 7.56 -5.15 -0.67
C LEU A 38 6.05 -5.23 -0.45
N CYS A 39 5.31 -5.61 -1.50
CA CYS A 39 3.87 -5.80 -1.42
C CYS A 39 3.48 -6.94 -0.47
N VAL A 40 4.04 -8.13 -0.65
CA VAL A 40 3.68 -9.29 0.18
C VAL A 40 4.24 -9.17 1.60
N THR A 41 5.40 -8.54 1.81
CA THR A 41 5.92 -8.26 3.16
C THR A 41 5.06 -7.23 3.89
N SER A 42 4.59 -6.19 3.20
CA SER A 42 3.69 -5.20 3.79
C SER A 42 2.35 -5.82 4.19
N LEU A 43 1.77 -6.65 3.33
CA LEU A 43 0.49 -7.32 3.62
C LEU A 43 0.61 -8.35 4.75
N ALA A 44 1.70 -9.11 4.80
CA ALA A 44 1.96 -10.01 5.92
C ALA A 44 2.05 -9.24 7.25
N GLN A 45 2.69 -8.06 7.25
CA GLN A 45 2.74 -7.20 8.43
C GLN A 45 1.37 -6.65 8.84
N ILE A 46 0.50 -6.31 7.88
CA ILE A 46 -0.88 -5.89 8.18
C ILE A 46 -1.71 -7.03 8.78
N ILE A 47 -1.52 -8.26 8.28
CA ILE A 47 -2.16 -9.47 8.81
C ILE A 47 -1.74 -9.74 10.25
N LEU A 48 -0.44 -9.67 10.52
CA LEU A 48 0.17 -10.09 11.79
C LEU A 48 0.19 -8.99 12.87
N ASN A 49 0.40 -7.73 12.48
CA ASN A 49 0.65 -6.64 13.43
C ASN A 49 -0.54 -5.67 13.49
N PRO A 50 -1.24 -5.53 14.64
CA PRO A 50 -2.31 -4.54 14.82
C PRO A 50 -1.87 -3.10 14.61
N ASP A 51 -0.62 -2.74 14.89
CA ASP A 51 -0.15 -1.36 14.72
C ASP A 51 -0.25 -0.94 13.25
N CYS A 52 0.03 -1.85 12.30
CA CYS A 52 -0.07 -1.60 10.87
C CYS A 52 -1.50 -1.32 10.38
N ARG A 53 -2.52 -1.49 11.23
CA ARG A 53 -3.93 -1.19 10.95
C ARG A 53 -4.40 0.15 11.51
N THR A 54 -3.54 0.84 12.25
CA THR A 54 -3.74 2.24 12.67
C THR A 54 -3.30 3.20 11.56
N VAL A 55 -3.80 4.43 11.55
CA VAL A 55 -3.37 5.47 10.61
C VAL A 55 -1.85 5.62 10.67
N ARG A 56 -1.32 5.80 11.89
CA ARG A 56 0.11 6.04 12.11
C ARG A 56 0.99 4.85 11.77
N GLY A 57 0.56 3.65 12.14
CA GLY A 57 1.33 2.44 11.82
C GLY A 57 1.27 2.10 10.33
N PHE A 58 0.16 2.40 9.64
CA PHE A 58 0.09 2.26 8.18
C PHE A 58 0.96 3.28 7.47
N GLU A 59 0.96 4.55 7.89
CA GLU A 59 1.89 5.58 7.40
C GLU A 59 3.35 5.14 7.57
N ALA A 60 3.70 4.63 8.76
CA ALA A 60 5.04 4.13 9.05
C ALA A 60 5.41 2.92 8.19
N LEU A 61 4.45 2.02 7.93
CA LEU A 61 4.62 0.87 7.03
C LEU A 61 4.92 1.35 5.60
N VAL A 62 4.12 2.29 5.07
CA VAL A 62 4.33 2.85 3.73
C VAL A 62 5.69 3.55 3.64
N VAL A 63 6.07 4.33 4.64
CA VAL A 63 7.37 5.00 4.68
C VAL A 63 8.51 3.99 4.68
N ARG A 64 8.46 2.96 5.52
CA ARG A 64 9.55 1.99 5.62
C ARG A 64 9.62 1.06 4.42
N GLU A 65 8.52 0.40 4.08
CA GLU A 65 8.50 -0.69 3.11
C GLU A 65 8.41 -0.21 1.67
N TRP A 66 7.88 0.99 1.40
CA TRP A 66 7.72 1.47 0.02
C TRP A 66 8.69 2.60 -0.29
N ILE A 67 8.79 3.59 0.60
CA ILE A 67 9.64 4.76 0.34
C ILE A 67 11.11 4.46 0.63
N GLN A 68 11.43 4.01 1.84
CA GLN A 68 12.81 3.81 2.28
C GLN A 68 13.45 2.56 1.68
N ALA A 69 12.67 1.50 1.47
CA ALA A 69 13.14 0.28 0.81
C ALA A 69 13.37 0.46 -0.71
N GLY A 70 13.03 1.63 -1.28
CA GLY A 70 13.36 1.99 -2.66
C GLY A 70 12.39 1.46 -3.71
N HIS A 71 11.10 1.33 -3.40
CA HIS A 71 10.12 1.13 -4.46
C HIS A 71 10.19 2.33 -5.42
N PRO A 72 10.36 2.11 -6.74
CA PRO A 72 10.52 3.20 -7.71
C PRO A 72 9.17 3.87 -8.04
N ILE A 73 8.48 4.38 -7.01
CA ILE A 73 7.10 4.85 -7.08
C ILE A 73 6.93 5.95 -8.12
N TRP A 74 7.89 6.88 -8.21
CA TRP A 74 7.85 7.98 -9.15
C TRP A 74 7.98 7.47 -10.59
N SER A 75 8.96 6.62 -10.86
CA SER A 75 9.08 5.99 -12.18
C SER A 75 7.88 5.09 -12.53
N ARG A 76 7.21 4.47 -11.55
CA ARG A 76 6.01 3.65 -11.78
C ARG A 76 4.75 4.50 -12.04
N THR A 77 4.63 5.71 -11.50
CA THR A 77 3.38 6.51 -11.53
C THR A 77 3.42 7.74 -12.45
N THR A 78 4.60 8.23 -12.84
CA THR A 78 4.75 9.48 -13.63
C THR A 78 4.27 9.41 -15.07
N LYS A 79 4.18 8.22 -15.65
CA LYS A 79 3.80 8.04 -17.05
C LYS A 79 2.45 7.32 -17.09
N GLY A 80 1.44 8.03 -17.59
CA GLY A 80 0.12 7.45 -17.80
C GLY A 80 0.14 6.29 -18.81
N PRO A 81 -0.90 5.44 -18.80
CA PRO A 81 -1.00 4.25 -19.66
C PRO A 81 -1.03 4.55 -21.16
N PHE A 82 -1.25 5.81 -21.55
CA PHE A 82 -1.33 6.26 -22.94
C PHE A 82 -0.04 6.89 -23.48
N ASN A 83 1.06 6.88 -22.73
CA ASN A 83 2.34 7.40 -23.21
C ASN A 83 3.03 6.36 -24.12
N ASP A 84 2.57 6.28 -25.36
CA ASP A 84 3.00 5.34 -26.42
C ASP A 84 4.29 5.80 -27.14
N SER A 85 5.24 6.35 -26.38
CA SER A 85 6.57 6.59 -26.92
C SER A 85 7.25 5.22 -27.05
N LEU A 86 7.48 4.73 -28.28
CA LEU A 86 8.07 3.44 -28.71
C LEU A 86 9.31 2.90 -27.94
N ALA A 87 9.83 3.61 -26.94
CA ALA A 87 10.79 3.17 -25.93
C ALA A 87 10.14 2.53 -24.67
N THR A 88 8.81 2.48 -24.54
CA THR A 88 8.07 2.07 -23.33
C THR A 88 7.75 0.58 -23.21
N LYS A 89 8.33 -0.29 -24.04
CA LYS A 89 8.43 -1.73 -23.72
C LYS A 89 9.40 -2.04 -22.56
N SER A 90 9.74 -1.04 -21.74
CA SER A 90 10.45 -1.30 -20.49
C SER A 90 9.51 -2.01 -19.52
N LYS A 91 10.00 -3.07 -18.88
CA LYS A 91 9.38 -3.84 -17.80
C LYS A 91 9.06 -3.01 -16.52
N ASN A 92 8.93 -1.69 -16.64
CA ASN A 92 9.06 -0.71 -15.58
C ASN A 92 7.76 0.01 -15.22
N HIS A 93 6.62 -0.33 -15.83
CA HIS A 93 5.31 0.11 -15.32
C HIS A 93 4.54 -1.10 -14.82
N ALA A 94 4.40 -1.19 -13.51
CA ALA A 94 3.50 -2.09 -12.85
C ALA A 94 2.75 -1.28 -11.78
N PRO A 95 1.42 -1.42 -11.68
CA PRO A 95 0.62 -0.72 -10.67
C PRO A 95 0.78 -1.41 -9.30
N THR A 96 2.00 -1.72 -8.88
CA THR A 96 2.30 -2.54 -7.70
C THR A 96 1.77 -1.91 -6.43
N PHE A 97 1.98 -0.60 -6.25
CA PHE A 97 1.44 0.14 -5.11
C PHE A 97 -0.09 0.17 -5.11
N THR A 98 -0.72 0.30 -6.29
CA THR A 98 -2.18 0.21 -6.42
C THR A 98 -2.71 -1.18 -6.06
N ILE A 99 -2.05 -2.25 -6.50
CA ILE A 99 -2.42 -3.63 -6.13
C ILE A 99 -2.27 -3.84 -4.63
N PHE A 100 -1.23 -3.25 -4.01
CA PHE A 100 -1.09 -3.25 -2.56
C PHE A 100 -2.28 -2.59 -1.88
N LEU A 101 -2.64 -1.36 -2.26
CA LEU A 101 -3.78 -0.65 -1.67
C LEU A 101 -5.10 -1.40 -1.86
N ASP A 102 -5.33 -1.98 -3.05
CA ASP A 102 -6.49 -2.84 -3.30
C ASP A 102 -6.48 -4.07 -2.38
N SER A 103 -5.33 -4.74 -2.25
CA SER A 103 -5.19 -5.88 -1.34
C SER A 103 -5.49 -5.50 0.11
N VAL A 104 -5.07 -4.31 0.56
CA VAL A 104 -5.44 -3.78 1.89
C VAL A 104 -6.94 -3.55 1.98
N TRP A 105 -7.55 -2.98 0.93
CA TRP A 105 -9.01 -2.80 0.87
C TRP A 105 -9.78 -4.12 0.93
N GLN A 106 -9.30 -5.19 0.29
CA GLN A 106 -9.91 -6.52 0.42
C GLN A 106 -9.89 -7.02 1.88
N ILE A 107 -8.78 -6.81 2.59
CA ILE A 107 -8.66 -7.18 4.01
C ILE A 107 -9.59 -6.30 4.86
N TYR A 108 -9.59 -4.99 4.63
CA TYR A 108 -10.49 -4.04 5.28
C TYR A 108 -11.95 -4.45 5.12
N HIS A 109 -12.37 -4.85 3.92
CA HIS A 109 -13.75 -5.23 3.67
C HIS A 109 -14.17 -6.50 4.42
N GLN A 110 -13.23 -7.44 4.61
CA GLN A 110 -13.47 -8.65 5.41
C GLN A 110 -13.40 -8.41 6.92
N PHE A 111 -12.68 -7.37 7.37
CA PHE A 111 -12.48 -7.01 8.77
C PHE A 111 -12.74 -5.52 9.02
N PRO A 112 -13.98 -5.03 8.82
CA PRO A 112 -14.28 -3.61 8.81
C PRO A 112 -14.00 -2.89 10.13
N CYS A 113 -14.05 -3.58 11.27
CA CYS A 113 -13.76 -2.98 12.58
C CYS A 113 -12.27 -2.99 12.94
N SER A 114 -11.42 -3.70 12.19
CA SER A 114 -10.01 -3.90 12.56
C SER A 114 -9.06 -2.78 12.13
N PHE A 115 -9.54 -1.81 11.33
CA PHE A 115 -8.73 -0.72 10.78
C PHE A 115 -9.21 0.63 11.30
N GLU A 116 -8.28 1.47 11.74
CA GLU A 116 -8.56 2.82 12.25
C GLU A 116 -8.97 3.79 11.13
N PHE A 117 -8.60 3.48 9.89
CA PHE A 117 -8.93 4.28 8.72
C PHE A 117 -9.96 3.59 7.83
N THR A 118 -10.68 4.40 7.05
CA THR A 118 -11.63 3.98 6.03
C THR A 118 -10.96 3.83 4.66
N GLU A 119 -11.67 3.27 3.69
CA GLU A 119 -11.18 3.17 2.31
C GLU A 119 -10.83 4.54 1.69
N LYS A 120 -11.43 5.63 2.16
CA LYS A 120 -11.09 7.00 1.69
C LYS A 120 -9.62 7.33 1.92
N PHE A 121 -9.02 6.80 2.99
CA PHE A 121 -7.59 6.96 3.26
C PHE A 121 -6.75 6.22 2.22
N LEU A 122 -7.16 5.01 1.83
CA LEU A 122 -6.47 4.25 0.79
C LEU A 122 -6.60 4.92 -0.59
N ILE A 123 -7.78 5.46 -0.92
CA ILE A 123 -8.00 6.24 -2.15
C ILE A 123 -7.13 7.50 -2.16
N LEU A 124 -7.03 8.21 -1.02
CA LEU A 124 -6.15 9.36 -0.87
C LEU A 124 -4.69 9.01 -1.19
N LEU A 125 -4.20 7.88 -0.68
CA LEU A 125 -2.85 7.40 -0.98
C LEU A 125 -2.67 7.05 -2.46
N ALA A 126 -3.66 6.40 -3.07
CA ALA A 126 -3.64 6.10 -4.49
C ALA A 126 -3.56 7.39 -5.32
N ASP A 127 -4.38 8.39 -5.02
CA ASP A 127 -4.36 9.68 -5.72
C ASP A 127 -3.00 10.38 -5.56
N HIS A 128 -2.47 10.46 -4.34
CA HIS A 128 -1.18 11.10 -4.08
C HIS A 128 0.04 10.32 -4.60
N ALA A 129 -0.09 9.04 -4.94
CA ALA A 129 0.97 8.31 -5.63
C ALA A 129 1.11 8.75 -7.10
N TYR A 130 0.01 9.12 -7.75
CA TYR A 130 0.00 9.57 -9.16
C TYR A 130 0.12 11.09 -9.31
N PHE A 131 -0.56 11.85 -8.46
CA PHE A 131 -0.54 13.30 -8.48
C PHE A 131 -0.52 13.86 -7.06
N SER A 132 0.51 14.62 -6.72
CA SER A 132 0.67 15.15 -5.37
C SER A 132 1.29 16.54 -5.35
N ASN A 133 0.77 17.37 -4.46
CA ASN A 133 1.40 18.63 -4.06
C ASN A 133 2.43 18.44 -2.93
N PHE A 134 2.69 17.18 -2.52
CA PHE A 134 3.59 16.80 -1.43
C PHE A 134 4.81 16.05 -1.96
N GLY A 135 5.91 16.11 -1.18
CA GLY A 135 7.15 15.39 -1.52
C GLY A 135 7.17 13.91 -1.19
N THR A 136 6.13 13.39 -0.52
CA THR A 136 6.13 12.03 0.05
C THR A 136 6.38 10.94 -0.99
N PHE A 137 5.81 11.06 -2.19
CA PHE A 137 5.95 10.05 -3.26
C PHE A 137 6.84 10.52 -4.42
N LEU A 138 7.67 11.55 -4.21
CA LEU A 138 8.64 12.00 -5.21
C LEU A 138 9.96 11.22 -5.09
N ALA A 139 10.60 10.97 -6.24
CA ALA A 139 11.85 10.20 -6.39
C ALA A 139 11.76 8.72 -5.98
N ASP A 140 12.67 7.92 -6.52
CA ASP A 140 12.59 6.45 -6.48
C ASP A 140 13.38 5.83 -5.32
N CYS A 141 14.31 6.57 -4.71
CA CYS A 141 15.07 6.08 -3.56
C CYS A 141 15.49 7.21 -2.60
N GLU A 142 15.87 6.84 -1.37
CA GLU A 142 16.34 7.80 -0.34
C GLU A 142 17.56 8.61 -0.77
N CYS A 143 18.43 8.04 -1.61
CA CYS A 143 19.58 8.75 -2.16
C CYS A 143 19.14 9.96 -3.01
N GLU A 144 18.25 9.73 -3.98
CA GLU A 144 17.69 10.80 -4.82
C GLU A 144 16.92 11.84 -4.00
N ARG A 145 16.12 11.39 -3.02
CA ARG A 145 15.36 12.27 -2.12
C ARG A 145 16.29 13.20 -1.33
N SER A 146 17.45 12.69 -0.93
CA SER A 146 18.49 13.46 -0.23
C SER A 146 19.17 14.47 -1.16
N ILE A 147 19.52 14.06 -2.39
CA ILE A 147 20.13 14.94 -3.41
C ILE A 147 19.19 16.10 -3.78
N LEU A 148 17.90 15.82 -3.93
CA LEU A 148 16.89 16.82 -4.27
C LEU A 148 16.52 17.72 -3.08
N ASP A 149 16.92 17.34 -1.87
CA ASP A 149 16.60 18.03 -0.61
C ASP A 149 15.09 18.17 -0.38
N LEU A 150 14.35 17.09 -0.63
CA LEU A 150 12.87 17.12 -0.58
C LEU A 150 12.35 17.45 0.81
N LYS A 151 13.05 17.03 1.87
CA LYS A 151 12.64 17.28 3.27
C LYS A 151 12.50 18.77 3.57
N ASN A 152 13.34 19.62 2.96
CA ASN A 152 13.32 21.07 3.18
C ASN A 152 12.56 21.82 2.08
N LYS A 153 12.50 21.28 0.85
CA LYS A 153 11.85 21.94 -0.29
C LYS A 153 10.38 21.59 -0.48
N THR A 154 9.87 20.58 0.21
CA THR A 154 8.50 20.09 0.04
C THR A 154 7.85 19.80 1.38
N VAL A 155 6.52 19.73 1.38
CA VAL A 155 5.73 19.33 2.55
C VAL A 155 5.45 17.83 2.48
N SER A 156 5.45 17.16 3.64
CA SER A 156 5.03 15.77 3.76
C SER A 156 3.50 15.65 3.72
N LEU A 157 2.98 14.68 2.96
CA LEU A 157 1.58 14.29 2.97
C LEU A 157 1.10 14.01 4.40
N TRP A 158 1.91 13.31 5.19
CA TRP A 158 1.60 12.97 6.58
C TRP A 158 1.40 14.22 7.44
N SER A 159 2.19 15.28 7.23
CA SER A 159 2.03 16.54 7.97
C SER A 159 0.71 17.26 7.66
N TYR A 160 0.13 16.99 6.49
CA TYR A 160 -1.19 17.52 6.11
C TYR A 160 -2.31 16.63 6.62
N VAL A 161 -2.26 15.33 6.33
CA VAL A 161 -3.35 14.38 6.64
C VAL A 161 -3.59 14.26 8.13
N ASN A 162 -2.54 14.34 8.95
CA ASN A 162 -2.65 14.20 10.39
C ASN A 162 -3.08 15.46 11.15
N ARG A 163 -3.49 16.51 10.44
CA ARG A 163 -4.15 17.65 11.09
C ARG A 163 -5.51 17.18 11.62
N PRO A 164 -5.93 17.57 12.83
CA PRO A 164 -7.19 17.11 13.43
C PRO A 164 -8.41 17.26 12.51
N GLU A 165 -8.51 18.41 11.85
CA GLU A 165 -9.60 18.75 10.92
C GLU A 165 -9.64 17.86 9.66
N ILE A 166 -8.50 17.30 9.26
CA ILE A 166 -8.36 16.51 8.04
C ILE A 166 -8.50 15.02 8.35
N ILE A 167 -7.82 14.54 9.39
CA ILE A 167 -7.78 13.11 9.74
C ILE A 167 -9.17 12.55 10.07
N GLU A 168 -10.04 13.35 10.69
CA GLU A 168 -11.43 12.96 11.01
C GLU A 168 -12.21 12.45 9.79
N ASN A 169 -11.92 12.94 8.58
CA ASN A 169 -12.58 12.48 7.35
C ASN A 169 -12.17 11.07 6.90
N TYR A 170 -11.08 10.56 7.47
CA TYR A 170 -10.46 9.28 7.12
C TYR A 170 -10.62 8.23 8.21
N LEU A 171 -10.95 8.63 9.45
CA LEU A 171 -11.13 7.71 10.57
C LEU A 171 -12.38 6.85 10.40
N ASN A 172 -12.25 5.59 10.79
CA ASN A 172 -13.32 4.62 10.78
C ASN A 172 -14.08 4.65 12.11
N PRO A 173 -15.36 5.04 12.13
CA PRO A 173 -16.14 5.10 13.37
C PRO A 173 -16.44 3.72 13.96
N LEU A 174 -16.25 2.64 13.18
CA LEU A 174 -16.41 1.25 13.61
C LEU A 174 -15.11 0.64 14.13
N TYR A 175 -14.03 1.41 14.19
CA TYR A 175 -12.73 0.88 14.62
C TYR A 175 -12.79 0.41 16.08
N GLU A 176 -12.46 -0.86 16.27
CA GLU A 176 -12.23 -1.48 17.57
C GLU A 176 -10.82 -2.07 17.54
N PRO A 177 -9.91 -1.66 18.45
CA PRO A 177 -8.56 -2.19 18.52
C PRO A 177 -8.55 -3.72 18.61
N ASN A 178 -8.22 -4.37 17.49
CA ASN A 178 -8.19 -5.82 17.38
C ASN A 178 -6.74 -6.30 17.40
N VAL A 179 -6.29 -6.79 18.55
CA VAL A 179 -4.92 -7.30 18.74
C VAL A 179 -4.67 -8.65 18.05
N GLU A 180 -5.72 -9.34 17.64
CA GLU A 180 -5.62 -10.66 17.01
C GLU A 180 -5.09 -10.56 15.58
N ILE A 181 -4.49 -11.66 15.13
CA ILE A 181 -4.07 -11.85 13.74
C ILE A 181 -5.33 -12.05 12.88
N ILE A 182 -5.41 -11.31 11.77
CA ILE A 182 -6.56 -11.38 10.86
C ILE A 182 -6.23 -12.23 9.64
N TRP A 183 -6.98 -13.32 9.42
CA TRP A 183 -6.75 -14.26 8.32
C TRP A 183 -7.75 -14.03 7.18
N PRO A 184 -7.42 -13.20 6.17
CA PRO A 184 -8.34 -12.93 5.08
C PRO A 184 -8.56 -14.17 4.20
N SER A 185 -9.81 -14.36 3.78
CA SER A 185 -10.19 -15.32 2.77
C SER A 185 -9.70 -14.86 1.39
N VAL A 186 -8.91 -15.70 0.75
CA VAL A 186 -8.40 -15.51 -0.63
C VAL A 186 -9.19 -16.31 -1.67
N ALA A 187 -10.36 -16.82 -1.28
CA ALA A 187 -11.28 -17.46 -2.21
C ALA A 187 -11.78 -16.42 -3.23
N PRO A 188 -11.89 -16.73 -4.53
CA PRO A 188 -12.33 -15.78 -5.54
C PRO A 188 -13.67 -15.10 -5.25
N VAL A 189 -14.57 -15.79 -4.54
CA VAL A 189 -15.89 -15.27 -4.14
C VAL A 189 -15.81 -14.20 -3.04
N SER A 190 -14.72 -14.18 -2.28
CA SER A 190 -14.47 -13.22 -1.19
C SER A 190 -13.79 -11.94 -1.68
N LEU A 191 -13.35 -11.90 -2.96
CA LEU A 191 -12.65 -10.78 -3.55
C LEU A 191 -13.60 -9.96 -4.42
N LEU A 192 -13.71 -8.67 -4.11
CA LEU A 192 -14.63 -7.77 -4.78
C LEU A 192 -13.88 -6.77 -5.66
N LEU A 193 -14.56 -6.24 -6.66
CA LEU A 193 -14.07 -5.06 -7.36
C LEU A 193 -14.18 -3.85 -6.42
N TRP A 194 -13.09 -3.11 -6.24
CA TRP A 194 -13.11 -1.86 -5.48
C TRP A 194 -13.77 -0.74 -6.29
N GLN A 195 -15.10 -0.69 -6.24
CA GLN A 195 -15.91 0.20 -7.08
C GLN A 195 -15.59 1.68 -6.82
N ASP A 196 -15.46 2.08 -5.55
CA ASP A 196 -15.16 3.46 -5.17
C ASP A 196 -13.79 3.96 -5.64
N MET A 197 -12.87 3.06 -6.00
CA MET A 197 -11.60 3.44 -6.61
C MET A 197 -11.69 3.40 -8.14
N TYR A 198 -12.15 2.30 -8.72
CA TYR A 198 -12.07 2.06 -10.17
C TYR A 198 -13.22 2.64 -10.97
N LEU A 199 -14.38 2.86 -10.36
CA LEU A 199 -15.62 3.31 -11.00
C LEU A 199 -16.09 4.69 -10.52
N ARG A 200 -15.26 5.41 -9.74
CA ARG A 200 -15.59 6.73 -9.15
C ARG A 200 -16.00 7.85 -10.12
N TRP A 201 -15.80 7.65 -11.42
CA TRP A 201 -16.10 8.63 -12.46
C TRP A 201 -17.18 8.17 -13.46
N VAL A 202 -17.78 7.00 -13.21
CA VAL A 202 -18.86 6.42 -14.01
C VAL A 202 -20.19 6.75 -13.37
#